data_AF-A0A3C0ASA3-F1
#
_entry.id   AF-A0A3C0ASA3-F1
#
_cell.length_a   1.000
_cell.length_b   1.000
_cell.length_c   1.000
_cell.angle_alpha   90.00
_cell.angle_beta   90.00
_cell.angle_gamma   90.00
#
_symmetry.space_group_name_H-M   'P 1'
#
loop_
_entity.id
_entity.type
_entity.pdbx_description
1 polymer ?
#
loop_
_entity_poly.entity_id
_entity_poly.type
_entity_poly.pdbx_seq_one_letter_code
_entity_poly.pdbx_strand_id
1 'polypeptide(L)' 'MLTCAAVLYEMEKPTPYAESRPLVIEQLSLADPGPGEVLVEMAGAGLCHSDLSTIDGSRPRVMPMVMGHE' A
#
# COMPACT_ATOMS: atom_id res chain seq x y z
N MET A 1 3.18 3.83 17.01
CA MET A 1 2.11 4.77 16.60
C MET A 1 1.07 4.05 15.74
N LEU A 2 -0.24 4.31 15.92
CA LEU A 2 -1.26 3.78 15.00
C LEU A 2 -1.40 4.69 13.77
N THR A 3 -1.46 4.09 12.59
CA THR A 3 -1.69 4.80 11.32
C THR A 3 -2.62 4.00 10.41
N CYS A 4 -3.31 4.67 9.49
CA CYS A 4 -4.14 4.01 8.49
C CYS A 4 -3.36 3.88 7.18
N ALA A 5 -3.39 2.70 6.56
CA ALA A 5 -2.68 2.44 5.31
C ALA A 5 -3.52 1.62 4.33
N ALA A 6 -3.18 1.70 3.04
CA ALA A 6 -3.69 0.79 2.02
C ALA A 6 -2.72 -0.38 1.86
N VAL A 7 -3.17 -1.57 2.26
CA VAL A 7 -2.38 -2.80 2.21
C VAL A 7 -2.88 -3.68 1.07
N LEU A 8 -1.94 -4.10 0.23
CA LEU A 8 -2.17 -5.15 -0.75
C LEU A 8 -1.72 -6.47 -0.12
N TYR A 9 -2.60 -7.47 -0.11
CA TYR A 9 -2.32 -8.82 0.41
C TYR A 9 -2.07 -9.84 -0.70
N GLU A 10 -2.72 -9.64 -1.85
CA GLU A 10 -2.75 -10.56 -2.98
C GLU A 10 -2.74 -9.72 -4.26
N MET A 11 -1.89 -10.10 -5.21
CA MET A 11 -1.86 -9.52 -6.56
C MET A 11 -2.85 -10.26 -7.47
N GLU A 12 -3.09 -9.72 -8.66
CA GLU A 12 -3.84 -10.39 -9.74
C GLU A 12 -5.32 -10.66 -9.45
N LYS A 13 -5.92 -9.94 -8.48
CA LYS A 13 -7.36 -9.96 -8.32
C LYS A 13 -8.06 -9.49 -9.61
N PRO A 14 -9.22 -10.05 -9.98
CA PRO A 14 -9.87 -9.72 -11.24
C PRO A 14 -10.35 -8.27 -11.28
N THR A 15 -10.42 -7.69 -12.47
CA THR A 15 -11.10 -6.41 -12.69
C THR A 15 -12.61 -6.64 -12.88
N PRO A 16 -13.47 -5.65 -12.56
CA PRO A 16 -13.15 -4.31 -12.06
C PRO A 16 -12.77 -4.30 -10.57
N TYR A 17 -11.76 -3.50 -10.19
CA TYR A 17 -11.28 -3.41 -8.79
C TYR A 17 -12.30 -2.82 -7.81
N ALA A 18 -13.34 -2.16 -8.31
CA ALA A 18 -14.48 -1.75 -7.49
C ALA A 18 -15.19 -2.96 -6.84
N GLU A 19 -15.13 -4.13 -7.48
CA GLU A 19 -15.74 -5.37 -6.98
C GLU A 19 -14.73 -6.22 -6.21
N SER A 20 -13.57 -6.49 -6.80
CA SER A 20 -12.58 -7.40 -6.21
C SER A 20 -11.79 -6.80 -5.05
N ARG A 21 -11.77 -5.47 -4.95
CA ARG A 21 -11.19 -4.68 -3.85
C ARG A 21 -9.83 -5.24 -3.40
N PRO A 22 -8.79 -5.13 -4.24
CA PRO A 22 -7.48 -5.70 -3.93
C PRO A 22 -6.81 -5.02 -2.73
N LEU A 23 -7.07 -3.73 -2.52
CA LEU A 23 -6.54 -2.97 -1.40
C LEU A 23 -7.47 -3.03 -0.19
N VAL A 24 -6.89 -3.35 0.96
CA VAL A 24 -7.53 -3.30 2.27
C VAL A 24 -7.05 -2.04 2.98
N ILE A 25 -7.99 -1.20 3.41
CA ILE A 25 -7.68 -0.04 4.25
C ILE A 25 -7.76 -0.50 5.70
N GLU A 26 -6.64 -0.46 6.42
CA GLU A 26 -6.58 -0.91 7.80
C GLU A 26 -5.63 -0.09 8.67
N GLN A 27 -5.79 -0.26 9.99
CA GLN A 27 -4.91 0.35 10.97
C GLN A 27 -3.70 -0.54 11.22
N LEU A 28 -2.52 0.05 11.13
CA LEU A 28 -1.24 -0.60 11.38
C LEU A 28 -0.53 0.08 12.56
N SER A 29 0.26 -0.70 13.30
CA SER A 29 1.20 -0.16 14.28
C SER A 29 2.55 0.06 13.64
N LEU A 30 2.96 1.32 13.53
CA LEU A 30 4.30 1.71 13.11
C LEU A 30 5.21 1.83 14.34
N ALA A 31 6.43 1.29 14.23
CA ALA A 31 7.46 1.51 15.24
C ALA A 31 7.92 2.97 15.24
N ASP A 32 8.50 3.43 16.35
CA ASP A 32 9.15 4.74 16.38
C ASP A 32 10.40 4.73 15.48
N PRO A 33 10.75 5.87 14.83
CA PRO A 33 11.88 5.92 13.92
C PRO A 33 13.20 5.66 14.66
N GLY A 34 14.07 4.86 14.05
CA GLY A 34 15.42 4.60 14.52
C GLY A 34 16.42 5.71 14.16
N PRO A 35 17.72 5.54 14.51
CA PRO A 35 18.75 6.50 14.15
C PRO A 35 18.88 6.68 12.63
N GLY A 36 18.69 7.91 12.15
CA GLY A 36 18.77 8.26 10.72
C GLY A 36 17.48 8.09 9.94
N GLU A 37 16.40 7.64 10.58
CA GLU A 37 15.06 7.53 9.99
C GLU A 37 14.23 8.78 10.29
N VAL A 38 13.23 9.04 9.46
CA VAL A 38 12.27 10.13 9.65
C VAL A 38 10.86 9.56 9.63
N LEU A 39 10.05 10.00 10.59
CA LEU A 39 8.62 9.73 10.61
C LEU A 39 7.89 10.89 9.92
N VAL A 40 7.07 10.58 8.93
CA VAL A 40 6.29 11.56 8.17
C VAL A 40 4.81 11.28 8.35
N GLU A 41 4.06 12.31 8.75
CA GLU A 41 2.60 12.28 8.73
C GLU A 41 2.10 12.61 7.32
N MET A 42 1.46 11.64 6.68
CA MET A 42 0.98 11.78 5.30
C MET A 42 -0.33 12.56 5.26
N ALA A 43 -0.36 13.68 4.55
CA ALA A 43 -1.59 14.45 4.31
C ALA A 43 -2.49 13.82 3.23
N GLY A 44 -1.90 13.04 2.33
CA GLY A 44 -2.57 12.33 1.24
C GLY A 44 -1.56 11.49 0.47
N ALA A 45 -2.05 10.59 -0.38
CA ALA A 45 -1.23 9.79 -1.29
C ALA A 45 -1.93 9.65 -2.65
N GLY A 46 -1.16 9.74 -3.72
CA GLY A 46 -1.59 9.52 -5.10
C GLY A 46 -1.67 8.03 -5.44
N LEU A 47 -2.41 7.72 -6.52
CA LEU A 47 -2.40 6.41 -7.16
C LEU A 47 -1.75 6.56 -8.53
N CYS A 48 -0.60 5.93 -8.71
CA CYS A 48 0.12 5.95 -9.98
C CYS A 48 -0.05 4.65 -10.75
N HIS A 49 0.35 4.67 -12.01
CA HIS A 49 0.33 3.48 -12.87
C HIS A 49 1.25 2.36 -12.35
N SER A 50 2.34 2.71 -11.68
CA SER A 50 3.23 1.73 -11.03
C SER A 50 2.56 0.96 -9.91
N ASP A 51 1.64 1.58 -9.16
CA ASP A 51 0.88 0.89 -8.12
C ASP A 51 -0.07 -0.13 -8.77
N LEU A 52 -0.75 0.27 -9.86
CA LEU A 52 -1.60 -0.62 -10.65
C LEU A 52 -0.82 -1.80 -11.22
N SER A 53 0.39 -1.58 -11.75
CA SER A 53 1.27 -2.65 -12.24
C SER A 53 1.70 -3.63 -11.14
N THR A 54 1.74 -3.22 -9.87
CA THR A 54 1.97 -4.15 -8.76
C THR A 54 0.69 -4.89 -8.40
N ILE A 55 -0.47 -4.22 -8.39
CA ILE A 55 -1.78 -4.85 -8.13
C ILE A 55 -2.10 -5.92 -9.18
N ASP A 56 -1.83 -5.68 -10.46
CA ASP A 56 -2.14 -6.59 -11.56
C ASP A 56 -1.07 -7.68 -11.80
N GLY A 57 0.00 -7.71 -10.99
CA GLY A 57 1.07 -8.70 -11.08
C GLY A 57 2.14 -8.42 -12.15
N SER A 58 2.00 -7.37 -12.97
CA SER A 58 3.00 -6.99 -14.00
C SER A 58 4.37 -6.63 -13.40
N ARG A 59 4.38 -6.15 -12.15
CA ARG A 59 5.56 -5.86 -11.35
C ARG A 59 5.46 -6.58 -10.00
N PRO A 60 5.83 -7.87 -9.93
CA PRO A 60 5.72 -8.67 -8.72
C PRO A 60 6.50 -8.07 -7.55
N ARG A 61 5.90 -8.07 -6.37
CA ARG A 61 6.48 -7.60 -5.10
C ARG A 61 6.31 -8.65 -4.00
N VAL A 62 7.08 -8.49 -2.92
CA VAL A 62 6.89 -9.28 -1.70
C VAL A 62 5.63 -8.77 -0.98
N MET A 63 4.80 -9.71 -0.52
CA MET A 63 3.50 -9.44 0.08
C MET A 63 3.45 -9.94 1.54
N PRO A 64 2.66 -9.30 2.43
CA PRO A 64 1.83 -8.12 2.20
C PRO A 64 2.66 -6.84 2.05
N MET A 65 2.10 -5.84 1.38
CA MET A 65 2.78 -4.57 1.09
C MET A 65 1.86 -3.37 1.33
N VAL A 66 2.38 -2.35 2.01
CA VAL A 66 1.77 -1.02 2.04
C VAL A 66 2.07 -0.32 0.71
N MET A 67 1.03 0.16 0.04
CA MET A 67 1.12 0.78 -1.29
C MET A 67 1.31 2.30 -1.21
N GLY A 68 1.71 2.90 -2.33
CA GLY A 68 1.86 4.35 -2.48
C GLY A 68 3.31 4.80 -2.55
N HIS A 69 3.57 5.76 -3.44
CA HIS A 69 4.89 6.38 -3.64
C HIS A 69 4.79 7.84 -4.13
N GLU A 70 3.58 8.41 -4.09
CA GLU A 70 3.27 9.78 -4.50
C GLU A 70 2.42 10.46 -3.44
#